data_AF-A0A3N5ISV3-F1
#
_entry.id   AF-A0A3N5ISV3-F1
#
_cell.length_a   1.000
_cell.length_b   1.000
_cell.length_c   1.000
_cell.angle_alpha   90.00
_cell.angle_beta   90.00
_cell.angle_gamma   90.00
#
_symmetry.space_group_name_H-M   'P 1'
#
loop_
_entity.id
_entity.type
_entity.pdbx_description
1 polymer ?
#
loop_
_entity_poly.entity_id
_entity_poly.type
_entity_poly.pdbx_seq_one_letter_code
_entity_poly.pdbx_strand_id
1 'polypeptide(L)'
;MEKKPLKKFEAPELEDQAVLFFEALHQAADSGIKEIDPVYGGVTLGITLPPLGEGDRGIVYPLRSHSLALPEARGALCLKVAKQQPVCRERLLEEAMTTEFFLSEQVYVPRIYHLDPLGRFCIKEFVEGESITSLYLRFNELSVKSQQLILEGLENFLNRLLELFKKRPDCKVSVSPNNIYVLSEGGRFKDPTQFVLIDPGTTLKKNYEGYTFNKYWNEVLPDRIRKYQRTGYLQWLVPQEVTQSERDEAKEFEIFHDLKPAEIFLLLKTAKTIEFEPEEIILREGAIGENFYLILEGEVEVRRGHYSKPGSWHMRSAGDRSWGKWPSCSMSPGP
;
A
#
# COMPACT_ATOMS: atom_id res chain seq x y z
N MET A 1 20.86 1.79 31.00
CA MET A 1 20.56 1.43 29.59
C MET A 1 20.95 2.61 28.72
N GLU A 2 22.07 2.49 28.00
CA GLU A 2 22.44 3.49 26.99
C GLU A 2 21.42 3.45 25.85
N LYS A 3 20.83 4.60 25.52
CA LYS A 3 19.94 4.70 24.36
C LYS A 3 20.80 4.51 23.11
N LYS A 4 20.49 3.50 22.28
CA LYS A 4 21.08 3.40 20.95
C LYS A 4 20.84 4.72 20.21
N PRO A 5 21.84 5.28 19.53
CA PRO A 5 21.63 6.47 18.70
C PRO A 5 20.57 6.16 17.65
N LEU A 6 19.59 7.07 17.51
CA LEU A 6 18.56 6.96 16.48
C LEU A 6 19.21 6.94 15.10
N LYS A 7 18.67 6.13 14.19
CA LYS A 7 19.09 6.18 12.78
C LYS A 7 18.64 7.53 12.20
N LYS A 8 19.40 8.09 11.25
CA LYS A 8 19.10 9.44 10.69
C LYS A 8 17.69 9.56 10.08
N PHE A 9 17.11 8.47 9.59
CA PHE A 9 15.76 8.43 9.03
C PHE A 9 14.64 8.30 10.09
N GLU A 10 15.00 8.18 11.37
CA GLU A 10 14.08 8.16 12.53
C GLU A 10 13.96 9.55 13.18
N ALA A 11 14.52 10.59 12.55
CA ALA A 11 14.46 11.96 13.04
C ALA A 11 13.00 12.46 13.04
N PRO A 12 12.45 12.92 14.19
CA PRO A 12 11.05 13.34 14.29
C PRO A 12 10.65 14.43 13.29
N GLU A 13 11.58 15.32 12.93
CA GLU A 13 11.33 16.41 12.01
C GLU A 13 10.99 15.93 10.59
N LEU A 14 11.31 14.67 10.25
CA LEU A 14 10.93 14.05 8.98
C LEU A 14 9.45 13.64 8.97
N GLU A 15 8.88 13.33 10.13
CA GLU A 15 7.45 13.04 10.26
C GLU A 15 6.65 14.32 10.08
N ASP A 16 7.07 15.42 10.72
CA ASP A 16 6.44 16.75 10.56
C ASP A 16 6.46 17.20 9.09
N GLN A 17 7.59 17.03 8.40
CA GLN A 17 7.68 17.32 6.97
C GLN A 17 6.74 16.45 6.13
N ALA A 18 6.60 15.16 6.47
CA ALA A 18 5.70 14.25 5.77
C ALA A 18 4.24 14.67 5.98
N VAL A 19 3.85 15.03 7.21
CA VAL A 19 2.51 15.53 7.54
C VAL A 19 2.19 16.78 6.73
N LEU A 20 3.06 17.79 6.77
CA LEU A 20 2.85 19.03 6.00
C LEU A 20 2.75 18.77 4.49
N PHE A 21 3.54 17.83 3.96
CA PHE A 21 3.45 17.41 2.57
C PHE A 21 2.09 16.80 2.25
N PHE A 22 1.63 15.81 3.02
CA PHE A 22 0.35 15.14 2.77
C PHE A 22 -0.86 16.05 3.02
N GLU A 23 -0.80 16.93 4.02
CA GLU A 23 -1.83 17.95 4.26
C GLU A 23 -2.01 18.86 3.03
N ALA A 24 -0.92 19.32 2.42
CA ALA A 24 -0.99 20.13 1.21
C ALA A 24 -1.63 19.37 0.04
N LEU A 25 -1.35 18.06 -0.09
CA LEU A 25 -1.96 17.22 -1.12
C LEU A 25 -3.45 17.00 -0.88
N HIS A 26 -3.86 16.74 0.37
CA HIS A 26 -5.25 16.56 0.73
C HIS A 26 -6.05 17.85 0.52
N GLN A 27 -5.54 18.99 0.99
CA GLN A 27 -6.19 20.28 0.77
C GLN A 27 -6.36 20.59 -0.72
N ALA A 28 -5.36 20.27 -1.55
CA ALA A 28 -5.44 20.43 -3.00
C ALA A 28 -6.52 19.51 -3.60
N ALA A 29 -6.53 18.23 -3.22
CA ALA A 29 -7.54 17.27 -3.68
C ALA A 29 -8.96 17.70 -3.29
N ASP A 30 -9.17 18.11 -2.04
CA ASP A 30 -10.47 18.58 -1.51
C ASP A 30 -10.95 19.85 -2.21
N SER A 31 -10.01 20.69 -2.66
CA SER A 31 -10.29 21.90 -3.45
C SER A 31 -10.50 21.62 -4.94
N GLY A 32 -10.44 20.35 -5.38
CA GLY A 32 -10.57 19.96 -6.78
C GLY A 32 -9.36 20.33 -7.65
N ILE A 33 -8.23 20.68 -7.05
CA ILE A 33 -6.97 20.97 -7.75
C ILE A 33 -6.41 19.66 -8.29
N LYS A 34 -6.08 19.64 -9.59
CA LYS A 34 -5.57 18.44 -10.28
C LYS A 34 -4.04 18.38 -10.34
N GLU A 35 -3.36 19.50 -10.19
CA GLU A 35 -1.90 19.61 -10.27
C GLU A 35 -1.38 20.55 -9.19
N ILE A 36 -0.30 20.18 -8.53
CA ILE A 36 0.34 20.98 -7.48
C ILE A 36 1.86 20.75 -7.49
N ASP A 37 2.63 21.76 -7.04
CA ASP A 37 4.09 21.73 -6.95
C ASP A 37 4.59 21.79 -5.49
N PRO A 38 4.28 20.80 -4.62
CA PRO A 38 4.77 20.78 -3.25
C PRO A 38 6.30 20.78 -3.18
N VAL A 39 6.82 21.34 -2.09
CA VAL A 39 8.23 21.21 -1.72
C VAL A 39 8.38 20.11 -0.69
N TYR A 40 9.18 19.08 -0.99
CA TYR A 40 9.46 18.00 -0.06
C TYR A 40 10.95 17.65 -0.04
N GLY A 41 11.54 17.66 1.15
CA GLY A 41 12.98 17.45 1.30
C GLY A 41 13.87 18.45 0.56
N GLY A 42 13.38 19.68 0.35
CA GLY A 42 14.08 20.72 -0.40
C GLY A 42 13.95 20.58 -1.93
N VAL A 43 13.09 19.68 -2.40
CA VAL A 43 12.82 19.45 -3.82
C VAL A 43 11.41 19.91 -4.16
N THR A 44 11.26 20.73 -5.19
CA THR A 44 9.95 21.05 -5.78
C THR A 44 9.53 19.91 -6.70
N LEU A 45 8.34 19.36 -6.47
CA LEU A 45 7.82 18.19 -7.16
C LEU A 45 6.46 18.52 -7.78
N GLY A 46 6.39 18.70 -9.10
CA GLY A 46 5.11 18.88 -9.78
C GLY A 46 4.42 17.56 -9.99
N ILE A 47 3.27 17.35 -9.33
CA ILE A 47 2.53 16.10 -9.34
C ILE A 47 1.07 16.29 -9.77
N THR A 48 0.48 15.22 -10.30
CA THR A 48 -0.95 15.18 -10.66
C THR A 48 -1.75 14.42 -9.60
N LEU A 49 -2.98 14.86 -9.33
CA LEU A 49 -3.96 14.22 -8.46
C LEU A 49 -5.12 13.63 -9.29
N PRO A 50 -5.75 12.52 -8.86
CA PRO A 50 -5.44 11.71 -7.66
C PRO A 50 -4.15 10.88 -7.80
N PRO A 51 -3.65 10.26 -6.72
CA PRO A 51 -2.54 9.31 -6.82
C PRO A 51 -2.86 8.15 -7.79
N LEU A 52 -1.81 7.59 -8.39
CA LEU A 52 -1.86 6.36 -9.20
C LEU A 52 -2.21 5.13 -8.35
N GLY A 53 -1.79 5.14 -7.08
CA GLY A 53 -2.07 4.07 -6.15
C GLY A 53 -1.53 4.36 -4.76
N GLU A 54 -2.17 3.76 -3.77
CA GLU A 54 -1.76 3.80 -2.37
C GLU A 54 -1.53 2.37 -1.87
N GLY A 55 -0.35 2.13 -1.31
CA GLY A 55 -0.01 0.90 -0.62
C GLY A 55 0.20 1.11 0.87
N ASP A 56 0.48 0.03 1.60
CA ASP A 56 0.65 0.05 3.06
C ASP A 56 1.75 1.02 3.53
N ARG A 57 2.75 1.27 2.68
CA ARG A 57 3.98 1.99 3.05
C ARG A 57 4.24 3.26 2.25
N GLY A 58 3.42 3.54 1.24
CA GLY A 58 3.67 4.69 0.39
C GLY A 58 2.53 4.95 -0.59
N ILE A 59 2.59 6.13 -1.20
CA ILE A 59 1.63 6.60 -2.18
C ILE A 59 2.39 6.97 -3.45
N VAL A 60 1.85 6.60 -4.61
CA VAL A 60 2.47 6.82 -5.92
C VAL A 60 1.65 7.86 -6.69
N TYR A 61 2.31 8.88 -7.21
CA TYR A 61 1.72 9.97 -7.99
C TYR A 61 2.33 10.05 -9.39
N PRO A 62 1.57 10.46 -10.42
CA PRO A 62 2.18 10.86 -11.69
C PRO A 62 3.09 12.08 -11.44
N LEU A 63 4.31 12.03 -11.98
CA LEU A 63 5.28 13.12 -11.86
C LEU A 63 5.32 13.92 -13.17
N ARG A 64 5.07 15.23 -13.08
CA ARG A 64 5.07 16.17 -14.20
C ARG A 64 6.35 16.98 -14.30
N SER A 65 6.90 17.42 -13.17
CA SER A 65 8.10 18.24 -13.12
C SER A 65 8.86 18.00 -11.81
N HIS A 66 10.15 18.33 -11.78
CA HIS A 66 10.96 18.30 -10.57
C HIS A 66 12.11 19.29 -10.66
N SER A 67 12.58 19.79 -9.51
CA SER A 67 13.75 20.69 -9.44
C SER A 67 15.11 19.97 -9.46
N LEU A 68 15.12 18.63 -9.50
CA LEU A 68 16.34 17.81 -9.47
C LEU A 68 17.02 17.73 -10.84
N ALA A 69 18.35 17.68 -10.85
CA ALA A 69 19.14 17.31 -12.02
C ALA A 69 19.18 15.77 -12.16
N LEU A 70 18.26 15.21 -12.92
CA LEU A 70 18.17 13.77 -13.20
C LEU A 70 18.73 13.46 -14.60
N PRO A 71 19.27 12.24 -14.83
CA PRO A 71 19.59 11.81 -16.19
C PRO A 71 18.30 11.70 -17.02
N GLU A 72 18.44 11.74 -18.35
CA GLU A 72 17.32 11.62 -19.27
C GLU A 72 16.55 10.31 -19.04
N ALA A 73 15.26 10.43 -18.72
CA ALA A 73 14.39 9.31 -18.51
C ALA A 73 13.89 8.75 -19.85
N ARG A 74 13.78 7.42 -19.94
CA ARG A 74 13.30 6.73 -21.15
C ARG A 74 11.79 6.83 -21.38
N GLY A 75 11.05 7.42 -20.45
CA GLY A 75 9.60 7.50 -20.48
C GLY A 75 9.06 8.34 -19.33
N ALA A 76 7.75 8.23 -19.09
CA ALA A 76 7.09 8.92 -17.99
C ALA A 76 7.67 8.48 -16.64
N LEU A 77 7.69 9.41 -15.68
CA LEU A 77 8.14 9.17 -14.32
C LEU A 77 6.96 9.24 -13.36
N CYS A 78 7.11 8.57 -12.23
CA CYS A 78 6.21 8.70 -11.09
C CYS A 78 7.00 9.01 -9.81
N LEU A 79 6.32 9.65 -8.87
CA LEU A 79 6.81 9.92 -7.54
C LEU A 79 6.23 8.89 -6.58
N LYS A 80 7.07 8.14 -5.89
CA LYS A 80 6.64 7.32 -4.74
C LYS A 80 7.06 8.01 -3.46
N VAL A 81 6.10 8.31 -2.60
CA VAL A 81 6.32 8.97 -1.31
C VAL A 81 6.09 7.96 -0.19
N ALA A 82 7.03 7.82 0.74
CA ALA A 82 6.86 6.99 1.92
C ALA A 82 5.81 7.62 2.84
N LYS A 83 4.96 6.79 3.46
CA LYS A 83 4.06 7.26 4.52
C LYS A 83 4.87 7.73 5.74
N GLN A 84 4.23 8.49 6.62
CA GLN A 84 4.87 9.19 7.75
C GLN A 84 5.68 8.31 8.70
N GLN A 85 5.38 7.00 8.80
CA GLN A 85 6.03 6.10 9.74
C GLN A 85 7.50 5.81 9.36
N PRO A 86 8.44 5.72 10.32
CA PRO A 86 9.86 5.44 10.04
C PRO A 86 10.11 4.16 9.24
N VAL A 87 9.30 3.12 9.49
CA VAL A 87 9.38 1.84 8.75
C VAL A 87 9.13 2.03 7.25
N CYS A 88 8.29 2.99 6.85
CA CYS A 88 8.01 3.27 5.45
C CYS A 88 9.26 3.81 4.74
N ARG A 89 10.02 4.67 5.41
CA ARG A 89 11.28 5.23 4.91
C ARG A 89 12.37 4.16 4.79
N GLU A 90 12.53 3.34 5.82
CA GLU A 90 13.47 2.20 5.80
C GLU A 90 13.19 1.26 4.62
N ARG A 91 11.90 0.98 4.37
CA ARG A 91 11.50 0.10 3.26
C ARG A 91 11.72 0.72 1.89
N LEU A 92 11.57 2.04 1.76
CA LEU A 92 11.89 2.72 0.50
C LEU A 92 13.40 2.69 0.21
N LEU A 93 14.24 2.80 1.24
CA LEU A 93 15.69 2.63 1.12
C LEU A 93 16.06 1.18 0.71
N GLU A 94 15.41 0.18 1.30
CA GLU A 94 15.61 -1.22 0.91
C GLU A 94 15.15 -1.51 -0.54
N GLU A 95 14.05 -0.90 -0.98
CA GLU A 95 13.53 -1.03 -2.35
C GLU A 95 14.56 -0.57 -3.39
N ALA A 96 15.36 0.47 -3.08
CA ALA A 96 16.42 0.92 -3.97
C ALA A 96 17.51 -0.13 -4.13
N MET A 97 17.96 -0.74 -3.03
CA MET A 97 18.98 -1.80 -3.07
C MET A 97 18.53 -3.01 -3.90
N THR A 98 17.29 -3.48 -3.71
CA THR A 98 16.77 -4.61 -4.46
C THR A 98 16.53 -4.27 -5.92
N THR A 99 16.09 -3.05 -6.23
CA THR A 99 15.93 -2.55 -7.60
C THR A 99 17.24 -2.64 -8.37
N GLU A 100 18.35 -2.17 -7.80
CA GLU A 100 19.67 -2.27 -8.42
C GLU A 100 20.07 -3.74 -8.68
N PHE A 101 19.84 -4.62 -7.71
CA PHE A 101 20.12 -6.05 -7.87
C PHE A 101 19.31 -6.66 -9.04
N PHE A 102 17.99 -6.46 -9.09
CA PHE A 102 17.16 -7.02 -10.15
C PHE A 102 17.52 -6.47 -11.53
N LEU A 103 17.82 -5.17 -11.65
CA LEU A 103 18.30 -4.58 -12.90
C LEU A 103 19.62 -5.22 -13.36
N SER A 104 20.54 -5.51 -12.43
CA SER A 104 21.81 -6.18 -12.76
C SER A 104 21.63 -7.63 -13.23
N GLU A 105 20.55 -8.28 -12.79
CA GLU A 105 20.18 -9.66 -13.15
C GLU A 105 19.19 -9.75 -14.33
N GLN A 106 18.99 -8.63 -15.04
CA GLN A 106 18.09 -8.49 -16.20
C GLN A 106 16.62 -8.83 -15.89
N VAL A 107 16.20 -8.63 -14.63
CA VAL A 107 14.78 -8.65 -14.25
C VAL A 107 14.24 -7.24 -14.41
N TYR A 108 13.15 -7.11 -15.17
CA TYR A 108 12.49 -5.82 -15.33
C TYR A 108 11.86 -5.38 -14.00
N VAL A 109 12.34 -4.25 -13.50
CA VAL A 109 11.81 -3.49 -12.36
C VAL A 109 11.85 -2.01 -12.76
N PRO A 110 10.95 -1.15 -12.22
CA PRO A 110 11.00 0.29 -12.52
C PRO A 110 12.31 0.88 -12.02
N ARG A 111 13.10 1.49 -12.91
CA ARG A 111 14.36 2.13 -12.51
C ARG A 111 14.07 3.31 -11.58
N ILE A 112 14.80 3.39 -10.47
CA ILE A 112 14.81 4.55 -9.58
C ILE A 112 15.88 5.53 -10.09
N TYR A 113 15.46 6.75 -10.44
CA TYR A 113 16.34 7.83 -10.91
C TYR A 113 16.85 8.68 -9.75
N HIS A 114 16.05 8.80 -8.69
CA HIS A 114 16.42 9.51 -7.49
C HIS A 114 15.78 8.85 -6.27
N LEU A 115 16.56 8.71 -5.22
CA LEU A 115 16.10 8.32 -3.89
C LEU A 115 16.51 9.40 -2.92
N ASP A 116 15.56 9.93 -2.17
CA ASP A 116 15.85 10.82 -1.06
C ASP A 116 16.74 10.08 -0.03
N PRO A 117 17.87 10.66 0.43
CA PRO A 117 18.80 9.98 1.34
C PRO A 117 18.20 9.56 2.69
N LEU A 118 17.04 10.13 3.07
CA LEU A 118 16.32 9.81 4.30
C LEU A 118 15.10 8.91 4.04
N GLY A 119 14.93 8.42 2.81
CA GLY A 119 13.86 7.49 2.42
C GLY A 119 12.48 8.15 2.34
N ARG A 120 12.41 9.49 2.23
CA ARG A 120 11.13 10.21 2.17
C ARG A 120 10.36 9.94 0.87
N PHE A 121 11.06 9.94 -0.25
CA PHE A 121 10.47 9.69 -1.56
C PHE A 121 11.50 9.13 -2.55
N CYS A 122 11.03 8.58 -3.66
CA CYS A 122 11.84 8.29 -4.82
C CYS A 122 11.11 8.67 -6.11
N ILE A 123 11.90 9.01 -7.14
CA ILE A 123 11.42 9.24 -8.51
C ILE A 123 11.82 8.03 -9.32
N LYS A 124 10.85 7.36 -9.95
CA LYS A 124 11.07 6.11 -10.69
C LYS A 124 10.28 6.04 -11.98
N GLU A 125 10.61 5.07 -12.83
CA GLU A 125 9.87 4.82 -14.08
C GLU A 125 8.40 4.54 -13.80
N PHE A 126 7.53 5.19 -14.57
CA PHE A 126 6.16 4.78 -14.67
C PHE A 126 6.08 3.50 -15.53
N VAL A 127 5.31 2.52 -15.06
CA VAL A 127 5.09 1.26 -15.78
C VAL A 127 3.69 1.23 -16.32
N GLU A 128 3.58 1.22 -17.65
CA GLU A 128 2.32 1.01 -18.35
C GLU A 128 2.09 -0.49 -18.52
N GLY A 129 1.21 -1.05 -17.70
CA GLY A 129 0.91 -2.48 -17.70
C GLY A 129 -0.27 -2.80 -16.81
N GLU A 130 -0.57 -4.09 -16.73
CA GLU A 130 -1.66 -4.61 -15.92
C GLU A 130 -1.11 -5.56 -14.85
N SER A 131 -1.57 -5.42 -13.61
CA SER A 131 -1.20 -6.35 -12.54
C SER A 131 -1.70 -7.78 -12.83
N ILE A 132 -1.02 -8.81 -12.32
CA ILE A 132 -1.50 -10.20 -12.44
C ILE A 132 -2.88 -10.36 -11.79
N THR A 133 -3.15 -9.61 -10.72
CA THR A 133 -4.48 -9.58 -10.09
C THR A 133 -5.56 -9.16 -11.07
N SER A 134 -5.40 -8.02 -11.75
CA SER A 134 -6.36 -7.53 -12.74
C SER A 134 -6.47 -8.47 -13.93
N LEU A 135 -5.32 -8.96 -14.44
CA LEU A 135 -5.25 -9.88 -15.57
C LEU A 135 -5.99 -11.18 -15.28
N TYR A 136 -5.83 -11.73 -14.07
CA TYR A 136 -6.46 -12.98 -13.65
C TYR A 136 -7.98 -12.89 -13.67
N LEU A 137 -8.55 -11.76 -13.21
CA LEU A 137 -10.00 -11.55 -13.14
C LEU A 137 -10.68 -11.62 -14.50
N ARG A 138 -9.99 -11.18 -15.56
CA ARG A 138 -10.48 -11.21 -16.95
C ARG A 138 -9.78 -12.26 -17.82
N PHE A 139 -9.03 -13.19 -17.22
CA PHE A 139 -8.16 -14.10 -17.96
C PHE A 139 -8.94 -14.98 -18.96
N ASN A 140 -10.13 -15.41 -18.57
CA ASN A 140 -11.01 -16.22 -19.42
C ASN A 140 -11.60 -15.46 -20.62
N GLU A 141 -11.54 -14.13 -20.61
CA GLU A 141 -11.99 -13.27 -21.73
C GLU A 141 -10.89 -13.09 -22.79
N LEU A 142 -9.65 -13.45 -22.47
CA LEU A 142 -8.52 -13.37 -23.40
C LEU A 142 -8.60 -14.47 -24.46
N SER A 143 -8.03 -14.21 -25.63
CA SER A 143 -7.86 -15.25 -26.65
C SER A 143 -6.97 -16.39 -26.14
N VAL A 144 -7.20 -17.63 -26.62
CA VAL A 144 -6.39 -18.80 -26.25
C VAL A 144 -4.88 -18.54 -26.47
N LYS A 145 -4.53 -17.84 -27.56
CA LYS A 145 -3.15 -17.46 -27.84
C LYS A 145 -2.58 -16.52 -26.77
N SER A 146 -3.34 -15.51 -26.36
CA SER A 146 -2.93 -14.58 -25.30
C SER A 146 -2.79 -15.30 -23.96
N GLN A 147 -3.75 -16.17 -23.62
CA GLN A 147 -3.69 -16.97 -22.41
C GLN A 147 -2.42 -17.81 -22.35
N GLN A 148 -2.08 -18.52 -23.43
CA GLN A 148 -0.86 -19.31 -23.51
C GLN A 148 0.40 -18.47 -23.33
N LEU A 149 0.51 -17.34 -24.06
CA LEU A 149 1.66 -16.43 -23.95
C LEU A 149 1.85 -15.88 -22.53
N ILE A 150 0.75 -15.58 -21.82
CA ILE A 150 0.81 -15.09 -20.44
C ILE A 150 1.27 -16.20 -19.50
N LEU A 151 0.71 -17.40 -19.59
CA LEU A 151 1.06 -18.50 -18.70
C LEU A 151 2.53 -18.89 -18.84
N GLU A 152 3.00 -19.08 -20.08
CA GLU A 152 4.39 -19.44 -20.38
C GLU A 152 5.35 -18.35 -19.90
N GLY A 153 5.06 -17.08 -20.18
CA GLY A 153 5.92 -15.97 -19.77
C GLY A 153 5.92 -15.75 -18.25
N LEU A 154 4.77 -15.90 -17.59
CA LEU A 154 4.67 -15.75 -16.15
C LEU A 154 5.41 -16.89 -15.42
N GLU A 155 5.30 -18.13 -15.92
CA GLU A 155 6.06 -19.26 -15.42
C GLU A 155 7.56 -19.00 -15.51
N ASN A 156 8.05 -18.58 -16.67
CA ASN A 156 9.46 -18.24 -16.87
C ASN A 156 9.93 -17.12 -15.94
N PHE A 157 9.11 -16.07 -15.78
CA PHE A 157 9.41 -14.95 -14.91
C PHE A 157 9.49 -15.37 -13.43
N LEU A 158 8.52 -16.17 -12.95
CA LEU A 158 8.52 -16.67 -11.57
C LEU A 158 9.69 -17.60 -11.31
N ASN A 159 9.99 -18.52 -12.22
CA ASN A 159 11.15 -19.41 -12.09
C ASN A 159 12.46 -18.61 -11.99
N ARG A 160 12.61 -17.57 -12.82
CA ARG A 160 13.76 -16.66 -12.74
C ARG A 160 13.85 -15.95 -11.39
N LEU A 161 12.75 -15.43 -10.85
CA LEU A 161 12.75 -14.80 -9.52
C LEU A 161 13.15 -15.78 -8.41
N LEU A 162 12.62 -17.01 -8.43
CA LEU A 162 12.92 -18.03 -7.42
C LEU A 162 14.39 -18.47 -7.47
N GLU A 163 14.99 -18.56 -8.66
CA GLU A 163 16.43 -18.78 -8.81
C GLU A 163 17.25 -17.66 -8.17
N LEU A 164 16.88 -16.41 -8.43
CA LEU A 164 17.56 -15.25 -7.84
C LEU A 164 17.42 -15.19 -6.33
N PHE A 165 16.27 -15.59 -5.78
CA PHE A 165 16.06 -15.69 -4.33
C PHE A 165 16.93 -16.76 -3.67
N LYS A 166 17.29 -17.83 -4.38
CA LYS A 166 18.27 -18.82 -3.92
C LYS A 166 19.69 -18.24 -3.97
N LYS A 167 20.02 -17.49 -5.03
CA LYS A 167 21.32 -16.83 -5.21
C LYS A 167 21.57 -15.72 -4.19
N ARG A 168 20.55 -14.91 -3.88
CA ARG A 168 20.60 -13.78 -2.94
C ARG A 168 19.39 -13.80 -1.99
N PRO A 169 19.44 -14.62 -0.92
CA PRO A 169 18.34 -14.73 0.04
C PRO A 169 17.99 -13.43 0.75
N ASP A 170 18.94 -12.50 0.87
CA ASP A 170 18.79 -11.16 1.41
C ASP A 170 17.97 -10.22 0.49
N CYS A 171 17.89 -10.54 -0.79
CA CYS A 171 17.11 -9.79 -1.80
C CYS A 171 15.73 -10.41 -2.06
N LYS A 172 15.26 -11.34 -1.22
CA LYS A 172 13.91 -11.92 -1.35
C LYS A 172 12.85 -10.84 -1.21
N VAL A 173 11.94 -10.79 -2.16
CA VAL A 173 10.80 -9.87 -2.17
C VAL A 173 9.48 -10.62 -2.17
N SER A 174 8.37 -9.89 -2.06
CA SER A 174 7.02 -10.43 -2.17
C SER A 174 6.67 -10.79 -3.62
N VAL A 175 6.38 -12.06 -3.89
CA VAL A 175 5.79 -12.53 -5.16
C VAL A 175 4.27 -12.42 -5.06
N SER A 176 3.78 -11.19 -4.88
CA SER A 176 2.34 -10.88 -4.82
C SER A 176 1.81 -10.66 -6.25
N PRO A 177 0.58 -11.09 -6.58
CA PRO A 177 0.00 -10.78 -7.88
C PRO A 177 -0.26 -9.28 -8.12
N ASN A 178 -0.33 -8.47 -7.07
CA ASN A 178 -0.36 -7.00 -7.20
C ASN A 178 1.02 -6.39 -7.50
N ASN A 179 2.11 -7.14 -7.31
CA ASN A 179 3.48 -6.65 -7.50
C ASN A 179 4.09 -7.15 -8.81
N ILE A 180 3.37 -7.95 -9.57
CA ILE A 180 3.83 -8.44 -10.88
C ILE A 180 2.88 -7.84 -11.91
N TYR A 181 3.46 -7.18 -12.90
CA TYR A 181 2.73 -6.57 -13.99
C TYR A 181 3.12 -7.25 -15.29
N VAL A 182 2.15 -7.45 -16.17
CA VAL A 182 2.41 -7.75 -17.58
C VAL A 182 2.37 -6.44 -18.36
N LEU A 183 3.38 -6.20 -19.19
CA LEU A 183 3.38 -5.05 -20.09
C LEU A 183 2.43 -5.33 -21.25
N SER A 184 1.63 -4.33 -21.61
CA SER A 184 0.74 -4.39 -22.76
C SER A 184 0.75 -3.05 -23.49
N GLU A 185 0.60 -3.09 -24.80
CA GLU A 185 0.55 -1.91 -25.65
C GLU A 185 -0.75 -1.96 -26.46
N GLY A 186 -1.65 -0.99 -26.23
CA GLY A 186 -2.98 -0.99 -26.86
C GLY A 186 -3.79 -2.27 -26.57
N GLY A 187 -3.65 -2.84 -25.37
CA GLY A 187 -4.32 -4.08 -24.97
C GLY A 187 -3.74 -5.36 -25.58
N ARG A 188 -2.59 -5.28 -26.26
CA ARG A 188 -1.88 -6.45 -26.82
C ARG A 188 -0.62 -6.76 -26.02
N PHE A 189 -0.36 -8.05 -25.86
CA PHE A 189 0.84 -8.56 -25.21
C PHE A 189 1.92 -8.83 -26.25
N LYS A 190 3.18 -8.52 -25.91
CA LYS A 190 4.34 -8.87 -26.74
C LYS A 190 4.60 -10.38 -26.71
N ASP A 191 5.31 -10.85 -27.73
CA ASP A 191 5.84 -12.21 -27.82
C ASP A 191 7.36 -12.14 -28.02
N PRO A 192 8.18 -12.48 -27.01
CA PRO A 192 7.77 -13.01 -25.71
C PRO A 192 7.10 -11.94 -24.82
N THR A 193 6.23 -12.39 -23.91
CA THR A 193 5.58 -11.55 -22.90
C THR A 193 6.61 -10.94 -21.95
N GLN A 194 6.42 -9.66 -21.59
CA GLN A 194 7.31 -8.95 -20.67
C GLN A 194 6.62 -8.73 -19.35
N PHE A 195 7.20 -9.25 -18.27
CA PHE A 195 6.73 -9.06 -16.91
C PHE A 195 7.66 -8.12 -16.14
N VAL A 196 7.08 -7.28 -15.30
CA VAL A 196 7.79 -6.32 -14.46
C VAL A 196 7.45 -6.57 -13.00
N LEU A 197 8.46 -6.59 -12.14
CA LEU A 197 8.30 -6.65 -10.71
C LEU A 197 8.24 -5.21 -10.16
N ILE A 198 7.09 -4.84 -9.59
CA ILE A 198 6.83 -3.55 -8.97
C ILE A 198 7.04 -3.65 -7.46
N ASP A 199 7.55 -2.57 -6.88
CA ASP A 199 7.75 -2.43 -5.43
C ASP A 199 8.54 -3.61 -4.81
N PRO A 200 9.79 -3.86 -5.25
CA PRO A 200 10.61 -4.96 -4.78
C PRO A 200 11.14 -4.76 -3.34
N GLY A 201 10.32 -4.34 -2.38
CA GLY A 201 10.73 -4.26 -0.97
C GLY A 201 11.06 -5.65 -0.39
N THR A 202 12.11 -5.74 0.42
CA THR A 202 12.54 -7.04 0.97
C THR A 202 11.50 -7.65 1.92
N THR A 203 11.42 -8.97 1.94
CA THR A 203 10.59 -9.75 2.87
C THR A 203 11.39 -10.90 3.47
N LEU A 204 12.24 -10.59 4.45
CA LEU A 204 13.16 -11.56 5.08
C LEU A 204 12.45 -12.77 5.71
N LYS A 205 11.17 -12.64 6.07
CA LYS A 205 10.39 -13.72 6.70
C LYS A 205 9.75 -14.70 5.69
N LYS A 206 9.79 -14.43 4.38
CA LYS A 206 9.12 -15.30 3.39
C LYS A 206 9.99 -16.50 3.01
N ASN A 207 9.40 -17.69 3.10
CA ASN A 207 9.99 -18.92 2.58
C ASN A 207 9.33 -19.27 1.23
N TYR A 208 10.17 -19.54 0.23
CA TYR A 208 9.76 -19.98 -1.11
C TYR A 208 10.25 -21.39 -1.44
N GLU A 209 10.64 -22.17 -0.43
CA GLU A 209 10.93 -23.59 -0.59
C GLU A 209 9.68 -24.34 -1.09
N GLY A 210 9.86 -25.17 -2.11
CA GLY A 210 8.75 -25.86 -2.78
C GLY A 210 7.77 -24.94 -3.53
N TYR A 211 8.08 -23.66 -3.68
CA TYR A 211 7.26 -22.73 -4.46
C TYR A 211 7.43 -23.00 -5.96
N THR A 212 6.33 -23.11 -6.70
CA THR A 212 6.30 -23.40 -8.14
C THR A 212 5.27 -22.51 -8.83
N PHE A 213 5.34 -22.41 -10.16
CA PHE A 213 4.29 -21.74 -10.95
C PHE A 213 2.91 -22.36 -10.71
N ASN A 214 2.80 -23.68 -10.71
CA ASN A 214 1.52 -24.36 -10.45
C ASN A 214 0.93 -24.01 -9.09
N LYS A 215 1.76 -23.92 -8.04
CA LYS A 215 1.32 -23.47 -6.72
C LYS A 215 0.90 -22.00 -6.73
N TYR A 216 1.67 -21.14 -7.43
CA TYR A 216 1.33 -19.73 -7.58
C TYR A 216 -0.04 -19.56 -8.24
N TRP A 217 -0.23 -20.18 -9.41
CA TRP A 217 -1.40 -19.97 -10.26
C TRP A 217 -2.67 -20.61 -9.72
N ASN A 218 -2.58 -21.83 -9.17
CA ASN A 218 -3.77 -22.61 -8.77
C ASN A 218 -4.15 -22.44 -7.30
N GLU A 219 -3.24 -21.99 -6.44
CA GLU A 219 -3.50 -21.84 -5.01
C GLU A 219 -3.35 -20.37 -4.59
N VAL A 220 -2.14 -19.83 -4.70
CA VAL A 220 -1.81 -18.50 -4.14
C VAL A 220 -2.62 -17.39 -4.78
N LEU A 221 -2.73 -17.40 -6.11
CA LEU A 221 -3.44 -16.37 -6.86
C LEU A 221 -4.95 -16.39 -6.52
N PRO A 222 -5.69 -17.52 -6.64
CA PRO A 222 -7.07 -17.61 -6.18
C PRO A 222 -7.29 -17.20 -4.72
N ASP A 223 -6.40 -17.64 -3.80
CA ASP A 223 -6.49 -17.27 -2.38
C ASP A 223 -6.35 -15.76 -2.18
N ARG A 224 -5.41 -15.13 -2.88
CA ARG A 224 -5.22 -13.68 -2.86
C ARG A 224 -6.41 -12.94 -3.45
N ILE A 225 -6.96 -13.41 -4.56
CA ILE A 225 -8.18 -12.83 -5.15
C ILE A 225 -9.35 -12.91 -4.16
N ARG A 226 -9.61 -14.07 -3.56
CA ARG A 226 -10.65 -14.23 -2.53
C ARG A 226 -10.42 -13.30 -1.33
N LYS A 227 -9.16 -13.14 -0.91
CA LYS A 227 -8.79 -12.19 0.15
C LYS A 227 -9.08 -10.74 -0.27
N TYR A 228 -8.70 -10.35 -1.48
CA TYR A 228 -8.96 -9.00 -2.00
C TYR A 228 -10.44 -8.69 -2.21
N GLN A 229 -11.25 -9.70 -2.53
CA GLN A 229 -12.71 -9.57 -2.58
C GLN A 229 -13.28 -9.28 -1.19
N ARG A 230 -12.93 -10.08 -0.18
CA ARG A 230 -13.40 -9.88 1.20
C ARG A 230 -12.95 -8.56 1.81
N THR A 231 -11.76 -8.10 1.43
CA THR A 231 -11.19 -6.83 1.91
C THR A 231 -11.55 -5.63 1.04
N GLY A 232 -12.48 -5.74 0.09
CA GLY A 232 -12.84 -4.62 -0.79
C GLY A 232 -11.66 -4.06 -1.60
N TYR A 233 -10.48 -4.67 -1.55
CA TYR A 233 -9.28 -4.21 -2.25
C TYR A 233 -9.52 -4.19 -3.76
N LEU A 234 -10.30 -5.14 -4.28
CA LEU A 234 -10.67 -5.16 -5.69
C LEU A 234 -11.61 -4.02 -6.10
N GLN A 235 -12.29 -3.33 -5.18
CA GLN A 235 -13.16 -2.20 -5.52
C GLN A 235 -12.39 -1.06 -6.20
N TRP A 236 -11.08 -0.98 -5.99
CA TRP A 236 -10.17 -0.05 -6.67
C TRP A 236 -9.77 -0.48 -8.09
N LEU A 237 -9.80 -1.78 -8.37
CA LEU A 237 -9.36 -2.37 -9.64
C LEU A 237 -10.53 -2.71 -10.57
N VAL A 238 -11.71 -2.95 -10.00
CA VAL A 238 -12.94 -3.30 -10.69
C VAL A 238 -14.09 -2.60 -9.96
N PRO A 239 -14.90 -1.76 -10.63
CA PRO A 239 -16.11 -1.22 -10.03
C PRO A 239 -16.99 -2.38 -9.54
N GLN A 240 -17.17 -2.53 -8.22
CA GLN A 240 -18.06 -3.55 -7.68
C GLN A 240 -19.48 -3.00 -7.53
N GLU A 241 -20.44 -3.85 -7.86
CA GLU A 241 -21.81 -3.69 -7.40
C GLU A 241 -21.91 -4.24 -5.97
N VAL A 242 -22.36 -3.42 -5.02
CA VAL A 242 -22.61 -3.87 -3.64
C VAL A 242 -23.69 -4.95 -3.67
N THR A 243 -23.33 -6.14 -3.21
CA THR A 243 -24.20 -7.32 -3.20
C THR A 243 -25.29 -7.21 -2.13
N GLN A 244 -26.35 -8.01 -2.27
CA GLN A 244 -27.40 -8.05 -1.25
C GLN A 244 -26.89 -8.61 0.09
N SER A 245 -25.94 -9.57 0.06
CA SER A 245 -25.34 -10.14 1.27
C SER A 245 -24.59 -9.08 2.09
N GLU A 246 -23.76 -8.26 1.45
CA GLU A 246 -23.03 -7.17 2.12
C GLU A 246 -23.98 -6.13 2.73
N ARG A 247 -25.10 -5.85 2.07
CA ARG A 247 -26.14 -4.96 2.64
C ARG A 247 -26.80 -5.55 3.87
N ASP A 248 -26.97 -6.87 3.90
CA ASP A 248 -27.62 -7.54 5.02
C ASP A 248 -26.64 -7.71 6.19
N GLU A 249 -25.37 -8.01 5.94
CA GLU A 249 -24.31 -7.97 6.97
C GLU A 249 -24.14 -6.57 7.58
N ALA A 250 -24.20 -5.52 6.77
CA ALA A 250 -24.13 -4.14 7.27
C ALA A 250 -25.27 -3.80 8.24
N LYS A 251 -26.45 -4.40 8.10
CA LYS A 251 -27.58 -4.17 9.02
C LYS A 251 -27.40 -4.84 10.37
N GLU A 252 -26.53 -5.85 10.47
CA GLU A 252 -26.24 -6.52 11.75
C GLU A 252 -25.47 -5.58 12.71
N PHE A 253 -24.84 -4.52 12.19
CA PHE A 253 -24.22 -3.48 13.02
C PHE A 253 -25.29 -2.53 13.56
N GLU A 254 -25.48 -2.50 14.89
CA GLU A 254 -26.48 -1.64 15.56
C GLU A 254 -26.41 -0.16 15.14
N ILE A 255 -25.22 0.34 14.83
CA ILE A 255 -25.00 1.73 14.42
C ILE A 255 -25.64 2.09 13.07
N PHE A 256 -26.01 1.08 12.27
CA PHE A 256 -26.59 1.25 10.93
C PHE A 256 -28.07 0.88 10.86
N HIS A 257 -28.70 0.47 11.97
CA HIS A 257 -30.08 -0.01 11.97
C HIS A 257 -31.10 1.06 11.51
N ASP A 258 -30.79 2.35 11.73
CA ASP A 258 -31.62 3.48 11.32
C ASP A 258 -31.38 3.95 9.88
N LEU A 259 -30.36 3.41 9.20
CA LEU A 259 -30.04 3.78 7.83
C LEU A 259 -30.95 3.06 6.84
N LYS A 260 -31.46 3.81 5.86
CA LYS A 260 -32.24 3.23 4.77
C LYS A 260 -31.35 2.37 3.88
N PRO A 261 -31.90 1.38 3.16
CA PRO A 261 -31.11 0.54 2.26
C PRO A 261 -30.26 1.30 1.22
N ALA A 262 -30.74 2.46 0.73
CA ALA A 262 -29.99 3.31 -0.19
C ALA A 262 -28.80 4.03 0.48
N GLU A 263 -28.92 4.37 1.76
CA GLU A 263 -27.87 5.00 2.56
C GLU A 263 -26.80 3.97 2.95
N ILE A 264 -27.23 2.76 3.34
CA ILE A 264 -26.32 1.62 3.55
C ILE A 264 -25.57 1.30 2.26
N PHE A 265 -26.26 1.27 1.12
CA PHE A 265 -25.62 1.05 -0.18
C PHE A 265 -24.56 2.12 -0.49
N LEU A 266 -24.88 3.40 -0.25
CA LEU A 266 -23.93 4.49 -0.49
C LEU A 266 -22.72 4.38 0.46
N LEU A 267 -22.96 4.06 1.73
CA LEU A 267 -21.93 3.85 2.73
C LEU A 267 -21.01 2.71 2.33
N LEU A 268 -21.55 1.53 1.98
CA LEU A 268 -20.78 0.36 1.54
C LEU A 268 -20.02 0.61 0.24
N LYS A 269 -20.57 1.44 -0.66
CA LYS A 269 -19.88 1.84 -1.90
C LYS A 269 -18.67 2.74 -1.64
N THR A 270 -18.66 3.47 -0.52
CA THR A 270 -17.56 4.35 -0.12
C THR A 270 -16.63 3.72 0.93
N ALA A 271 -17.10 2.69 1.62
CA ALA A 271 -16.36 2.02 2.68
C ALA A 271 -15.15 1.28 2.10
N LYS A 272 -14.03 1.34 2.83
CA LYS A 272 -12.80 0.64 2.49
C LYS A 272 -12.58 -0.41 3.56
N THR A 273 -12.36 -1.66 3.19
CA THR A 273 -11.91 -2.66 4.17
C THR A 273 -10.39 -2.64 4.24
N ILE A 274 -9.88 -2.67 5.46
CA ILE A 274 -8.46 -2.67 5.79
C ILE A 274 -8.18 -3.84 6.72
N GLU A 275 -7.02 -4.47 6.56
CA GLU A 275 -6.54 -5.49 7.49
C GLU A 275 -5.33 -4.98 8.24
N PHE A 276 -5.18 -5.47 9.47
CA PHE A 276 -4.06 -5.15 10.35
C PHE A 276 -3.38 -6.46 10.76
N GLU A 277 -2.05 -6.46 10.79
CA GLU A 277 -1.28 -7.59 11.30
C GLU A 277 -1.40 -7.69 12.83
N PRO A 278 -1.16 -8.88 13.43
CA PRO A 278 -1.13 -9.01 14.88
C PRO A 278 -0.19 -7.99 15.53
N GLU A 279 -0.67 -7.35 16.60
CA GLU A 279 0.03 -6.28 17.34
C GLU A 279 0.19 -4.95 16.59
N GLU A 280 -0.35 -4.81 15.38
CA GLU A 280 -0.36 -3.55 14.65
C GLU A 280 -1.27 -2.51 15.33
N ILE A 281 -0.83 -1.26 15.34
CA ILE A 281 -1.57 -0.16 15.96
C ILE A 281 -2.52 0.44 14.93
N ILE A 282 -3.82 0.21 15.12
CA ILE A 282 -4.89 0.72 14.26
C ILE A 282 -5.06 2.23 14.45
N LEU A 283 -5.18 2.69 15.70
CA LEU A 283 -5.51 4.07 16.07
C LEU A 283 -4.71 4.52 17.31
N ARG A 284 -4.50 5.83 17.46
CA ARG A 284 -3.91 6.45 18.66
C ARG A 284 -4.80 7.56 19.20
N GLU A 285 -4.97 7.62 20.51
CA GLU A 285 -5.65 8.73 21.17
C GLU A 285 -4.92 10.05 20.86
N GLY A 286 -5.68 11.07 20.42
CA GLY A 286 -5.13 12.36 20.00
C GLY A 286 -4.64 12.42 18.55
N ALA A 287 -4.62 11.30 17.82
CA ALA A 287 -4.44 11.35 16.36
C ALA A 287 -5.67 11.98 15.70
N ILE A 288 -5.47 12.66 14.56
CA ILE A 288 -6.56 13.23 13.78
C ILE A 288 -7.46 12.08 13.31
N GLY A 289 -8.72 12.09 13.75
CA GLY A 289 -9.70 11.05 13.43
C GLY A 289 -10.40 11.38 12.12
N GLU A 290 -9.87 10.86 11.00
CA GLU A 290 -10.48 11.04 9.67
C GLU A 290 -11.31 9.85 9.23
N ASN A 291 -11.15 8.70 9.90
CA ASN A 291 -11.71 7.43 9.46
C ASN A 291 -12.56 6.78 10.55
N PHE A 292 -13.67 6.18 10.12
CA PHE A 292 -14.53 5.34 10.94
C PHE A 292 -14.29 3.88 10.57
N TYR A 293 -14.03 3.03 11.58
CA TYR A 293 -13.70 1.62 11.36
C TYR A 293 -14.79 0.70 11.93
N LEU A 294 -15.07 -0.35 11.17
CA LEU A 294 -15.89 -1.49 11.60
C LEU A 294 -15.01 -2.71 11.69
N ILE A 295 -15.11 -3.44 12.79
CA ILE A 295 -14.42 -4.72 12.95
C ILE A 295 -15.31 -5.78 12.33
N LEU A 296 -14.93 -6.25 11.14
CA LEU A 296 -15.66 -7.31 10.44
C LEU A 296 -15.24 -8.70 10.95
N GLU A 297 -13.94 -8.88 11.22
CA GLU A 297 -13.35 -10.14 11.70
C GLU A 297 -12.14 -9.85 12.58
N GLY A 298 -11.91 -10.68 13.60
CA GLY A 298 -10.76 -10.60 14.52
C GLY A 298 -11.06 -9.91 15.85
N GLU A 299 -10.00 -9.71 16.64
CA GLU A 299 -10.07 -9.07 17.97
C GLU A 299 -9.18 -7.83 17.98
N VAL A 300 -9.66 -6.76 18.59
CA VAL A 300 -8.87 -5.55 18.84
C VAL A 300 -8.69 -5.35 20.33
N GLU A 301 -7.50 -4.94 20.74
CA GLU A 301 -7.20 -4.64 22.14
C GLU A 301 -7.04 -3.12 22.32
N VAL A 302 -7.83 -2.53 23.21
CA VAL A 302 -7.67 -1.13 23.61
C VAL A 302 -6.72 -1.05 24.80
N ARG A 303 -5.53 -0.52 24.56
CA ARG A 303 -4.49 -0.32 25.58
C ARG A 303 -4.39 1.15 25.97
N ARG A 304 -4.26 1.42 27.28
CA ARG A 304 -3.91 2.75 27.80
C ARG A 304 -2.55 2.68 28.50
N GLY A 305 -1.63 3.56 28.15
CA GLY A 305 -0.28 3.57 28.71
C GLY A 305 0.66 4.55 28.01
N HIS A 306 1.85 4.75 28.58
CA HIS A 306 2.88 5.60 27.99
C HIS A 306 3.78 4.75 27.08
N TYR A 307 3.77 5.03 25.78
CA TYR A 307 4.55 4.26 24.79
C TYR A 307 6.04 4.20 25.12
N SER A 308 6.60 5.26 25.71
CA SER A 308 8.01 5.35 26.11
C SER A 308 8.38 4.51 27.35
N LYS A 309 7.42 3.83 27.98
CA LYS A 309 7.63 2.98 29.17
C LYS A 309 7.05 1.58 28.92
N PRO A 310 7.85 0.65 28.40
CA PRO A 310 7.46 -0.75 28.26
C PRO A 310 6.94 -1.30 29.60
N GLY A 311 5.77 -1.95 29.59
CA GLY A 311 5.12 -2.48 30.79
C GLY A 311 4.11 -1.55 31.48
N SER A 312 3.93 -0.32 31.00
CA SER A 312 2.90 0.61 31.53
C SER A 312 1.50 0.41 30.92
N TRP A 313 1.33 -0.61 30.08
CA TRP A 313 0.07 -0.89 29.41
C TRP A 313 -0.87 -1.62 30.35
N HIS A 314 -2.02 -1.01 30.62
CA HIS A 314 -3.11 -1.66 31.31
C HIS A 314 -4.22 -1.96 30.29
N MET A 315 -4.63 -3.22 30.23
CA MET A 315 -5.77 -3.66 29.42
C MET A 315 -7.04 -3.00 29.96
N ARG A 316 -7.82 -2.35 29.09
CA ARG A 316 -9.21 -2.06 29.42
C ARG A 316 -10.02 -3.31 29.13
N SER A 317 -10.52 -3.96 30.18
CA SER A 317 -11.45 -5.09 30.04
C SER A 317 -12.68 -4.65 29.23
N ALA A 318 -13.09 -5.45 28.23
CA ALA A 318 -14.24 -5.21 27.36
C ALA A 318 -15.63 -5.31 28.06
N GLY A 319 -15.69 -5.08 29.38
CA GLY A 319 -16.87 -5.31 30.21
C GLY A 319 -17.63 -4.07 30.66
N ASP A 320 -17.12 -2.86 30.42
CA ASP A 320 -17.81 -1.63 30.86
C ASP A 320 -18.69 -1.09 29.73
N ARG A 321 -19.87 -1.70 29.55
CA ARG A 321 -20.94 -1.21 28.65
C ARG A 321 -21.60 0.03 29.22
N SER A 322 -20.85 1.11 29.39
CA SER A 322 -21.37 2.44 29.65
C SER A 322 -20.91 3.41 28.55
N TRP A 323 -21.53 3.29 27.37
CA TRP A 323 -21.62 4.43 26.45
C TRP A 323 -22.54 5.48 27.10
N GLY A 324 -22.02 6.23 28.07
CA GLY A 324 -22.85 7.08 28.90
C GLY A 324 -22.08 7.91 29.91
N LYS A 325 -21.30 8.88 29.41
CA LYS A 325 -20.99 10.22 29.96
C LYS A 325 -19.56 10.61 29.60
N TRP A 326 -19.43 11.56 28.69
CA TRP A 326 -18.22 12.37 28.57
C TRP A 326 -17.97 13.09 29.90
N PRO A 327 -16.76 13.05 30.49
CA PRO A 327 -16.45 13.90 31.62
C PRO A 327 -16.49 15.35 31.13
N SER A 328 -17.37 16.16 31.71
CA SER A 328 -17.33 17.60 31.55
C SER A 328 -15.96 18.10 31.98
N CYS A 329 -15.20 18.67 31.04
CA CYS A 329 -14.01 19.46 31.35
C CYS A 329 -14.45 20.67 32.18
N SER A 330 -14.34 20.60 33.50
CA SER A 330 -14.32 21.80 34.34
C SER A 330 -12.92 22.40 34.22
N MET A 331 -12.81 23.48 33.46
CA MET A 331 -11.66 24.38 33.59
C MET A 331 -11.74 25.04 34.96
N SER A 332 -10.84 24.65 35.87
CA SER A 332 -10.55 25.43 37.06
C SER A 332 -9.58 26.56 36.65
N PRO A 333 -9.89 27.84 36.92
CA PRO A 333 -8.90 28.89 36.78
C PRO A 333 -7.90 28.73 37.94
N GLY A 334 -6.67 28.37 37.60
CA GLY A 334 -5.55 28.36 38.52
C GLY A 334 -4.77 29.68 38.45
N PRO A 335 -4.12 30.08 39.55
CA PRO A 335 -3.71 31.45 39.90
C PRO A 335 -2.60 32.06 39.03
#